data_AF-A0AAP3MD83-F1
#
_entry.id   AF-A0AAP3MD83-F1
#
_cell.length_a   1.000
_cell.length_b   1.000
_cell.length_c   1.000
_cell.angle_alpha   90.00
_cell.angle_beta   90.00
_cell.angle_gamma   90.00
#
_symmetry.space_group_name_H-M   'P 1'
#
loop_
_entity.id
_entity.type
_entity.pdbx_description
1 polymer ?
#
loop_
_entity_poly.entity_id
_entity_poly.type
_entity_poly.pdbx_seq_one_letter_code
_entity_poly.pdbx_strand_id
1 'polypeptide(L)' 'MLPILSKEKLFKLAPSIFTQDSSYKTSPQYSPISTEQIIEKLMSEGFFPTWATQTKSQNQESKAFAKHMLR' A
#
# COMPACT_ATOMS: atom_id res chain seq x y z
N MET A 1 8.32 -22.23 2.24
CA MET A 1 8.22 -20.91 2.88
C MET A 1 7.94 -19.89 1.78
N LEU A 2 6.88 -19.08 1.88
CA LEU A 2 6.64 -18.02 0.89
C LEU A 2 7.76 -16.97 1.02
N PRO A 3 8.27 -16.41 -0.09
CA PRO A 3 9.35 -15.43 -0.03
C PRO A 3 8.85 -14.14 0.60
N ILE A 4 9.65 -13.57 1.51
CA ILE A 4 9.42 -12.23 2.06
C ILE A 4 9.52 -11.21 0.92
N LEU A 5 8.59 -10.27 0.87
CA LEU A 5 8.62 -9.17 -0.08
C LEU A 5 9.44 -8.00 0.47
N SER A 6 10.45 -7.58 -0.29
CA SER A 6 11.14 -6.31 -0.03
C SER A 6 10.22 -5.13 -0.36
N LYS A 7 10.54 -3.95 0.20
CA LYS A 7 9.83 -2.70 -0.13
C LYS A 7 9.81 -2.43 -1.64
N GLU A 8 10.92 -2.67 -2.33
CA GLU A 8 11.00 -2.52 -3.79
C GLU A 8 10.00 -3.43 -4.52
N LYS A 9 9.81 -4.65 -4.02
CA LYS A 9 8.87 -5.60 -4.61
C LYS A 9 7.42 -5.24 -4.29
N LEU A 10 7.15 -4.74 -3.09
CA LEU A 10 5.85 -4.16 -2.73
C LEU A 10 5.52 -2.96 -3.63
N PHE A 11 6.46 -2.06 -3.87
CA PHE A 11 6.25 -0.90 -4.74
C PHE A 11 5.90 -1.31 -6.17
N LYS A 12 6.56 -2.34 -6.70
CA LYS A 12 6.25 -2.88 -8.04
C LYS A 12 4.87 -3.53 -8.12
N LEU A 13 4.40 -4.20 -7.06
CA LEU A 13 3.14 -4.95 -7.05
C LEU A 13 1.93 -4.10 -6.65
N ALA A 14 2.13 -3.19 -5.71
CA ALA A 14 1.11 -2.36 -5.08
C ALA A 14 1.66 -0.97 -4.73
N PRO A 15 1.93 -0.13 -5.75
CA PRO A 15 2.49 1.22 -5.55
C PRO A 15 1.62 2.13 -4.67
N SER A 16 0.29 1.90 -4.59
CA SER A 16 -0.61 2.72 -3.77
C SER A 16 -0.34 2.64 -2.28
N ILE A 17 0.34 1.61 -1.80
CA ILE A 17 0.79 1.47 -0.40
C ILE A 17 1.64 2.68 0.04
N PHE A 18 2.40 3.25 -0.90
CA PHE A 18 3.37 4.31 -0.68
C PHE A 18 2.79 5.71 -0.91
N THR A 19 1.47 5.82 -1.08
CA THR A 19 0.79 7.10 -1.24
C THR A 19 0.55 7.72 0.13
N GLN A 20 1.04 8.94 0.34
CA GLN A 20 0.93 9.65 1.62
C GLN A 20 -0.38 10.44 1.74
N ASP A 21 -0.91 10.91 0.60
CA ASP A 21 -2.09 11.76 0.58
C ASP A 21 -3.41 10.98 0.53
N SER A 22 -4.49 11.67 0.92
CA SER A 22 -5.85 11.20 0.64
C SER A 22 -6.21 11.38 -0.83
N SER A 23 -7.06 10.49 -1.34
CA SER A 23 -7.72 10.72 -2.62
C SER A 23 -8.54 12.00 -2.57
N TYR A 24 -8.63 12.72 -3.70
CA TYR A 24 -9.54 13.86 -3.87
C TYR A 24 -11.02 13.53 -3.64
N LYS A 25 -11.39 12.24 -3.64
CA LYS A 25 -12.74 11.75 -3.35
C LYS A 25 -12.98 11.54 -1.86
N THR A 26 -11.93 11.54 -1.06
CA THR A 26 -11.99 11.28 0.38
C THR A 26 -12.51 12.53 1.09
N SER A 27 -13.37 12.34 2.07
CA SER A 27 -13.87 13.43 2.92
C SER A 27 -12.72 14.07 3.70
N PRO A 28 -12.73 15.41 3.89
CA PRO A 28 -11.73 16.10 4.69
C PRO A 28 -11.80 15.75 6.19
N GLN A 29 -12.88 15.11 6.66
CA GLN A 29 -12.98 14.60 8.02
C GLN A 29 -12.25 13.26 8.21
N TYR A 30 -11.90 12.57 7.12
CA TYR A 30 -11.17 11.31 7.18
C TYR A 30 -9.65 11.56 7.19
N SER A 31 -8.98 11.07 8.22
CA SER A 31 -7.51 11.13 8.32
C SER A 31 -6.92 9.77 7.97
N PRO A 32 -6.26 9.62 6.80
CA PRO A 32 -5.61 8.37 6.43
C PRO A 32 -4.39 8.12 7.32
N ILE A 33 -4.18 6.86 7.68
CA ILE A 33 -2.90 6.39 8.24
C ILE A 33 -2.11 5.75 7.10
N SER A 34 -0.82 6.09 6.99
CA SER A 34 0.04 5.53 5.95
C SER A 34 0.16 4.01 6.10
N THR A 35 -0.17 3.28 5.03
CA THR A 35 -0.01 1.82 5.01
C THR A 35 1.46 1.41 5.02
N GLU A 36 2.34 2.20 4.40
CA GLU A 36 3.80 2.00 4.49
C GLU A 36 4.27 2.01 5.95
N GLN A 37 3.86 3.00 6.75
CA GLN A 37 4.26 3.10 8.15
C GLN A 37 3.78 1.89 8.96
N ILE A 38 2.57 1.40 8.68
CA ILE A 38 2.03 0.17 9.31
C ILE A 38 2.91 -1.03 8.94
N ILE A 39 3.27 -1.19 7.67
CA ILE A 39 4.15 -2.29 7.22
C ILE A 39 5.51 -2.22 7.87
N GLU A 40 6.14 -1.04 7.93
CA GLU A 40 7.43 -0.86 8.60
C GLU A 40 7.38 -1.29 10.06
N LYS A 41 6.32 -0.89 10.76
CA LYS A 41 6.13 -1.26 12.16
C LYS A 41 5.93 -2.76 12.31
N LEU A 42 5.11 -3.39 11.47
CA LEU A 42 4.90 -4.84 11.46
C LEU A 42 6.20 -5.61 11.19
N MET A 43 7.01 -5.14 10.24
CA MET A 43 8.32 -5.74 9.93
C MET A 43 9.29 -5.63 11.11
N SER A 44 9.26 -4.51 11.86
CA SER A 44 10.07 -4.35 13.07
C SER A 44 9.69 -5.34 14.18
N GLU A 45 8.43 -5.77 14.20
CA GLU A 45 7.89 -6.77 15.14
C GLU A 45 8.01 -8.21 14.58
N GLY A 46 8.68 -8.42 13.44
CA GLY A 46 8.92 -9.74 12.84
C GLY A 46 7.80 -10.25 11.92
N PHE A 47 6.81 -9.41 11.57
CA PHE A 47 5.76 -9.73 10.62
C PHE A 47 6.10 -9.22 9.22
N PHE A 48 6.26 -10.13 8.28
CA PHE A 48 6.71 -9.79 6.93
C PHE A 48 5.64 -10.09 5.89
N PRO A 49 5.38 -9.16 4.94
CA PRO A 49 4.50 -9.43 3.83
C PRO A 49 5.12 -10.48 2.91
N THR A 50 4.30 -11.44 2.51
CA THR A 50 4.62 -12.55 1.61
C THR A 50 3.92 -12.41 0.27
N TRP A 51 2.88 -11.58 0.19
CA TRP A 51 2.12 -11.32 -1.03
C TRP A 51 1.54 -9.91 -1.05
N ALA A 52 1.45 -9.34 -2.26
CA ALA A 52 0.82 -8.05 -2.48
C ALA A 52 0.20 -7.99 -3.88
N THR A 53 -0.90 -7.26 -4.02
CA THR A 53 -1.49 -6.91 -5.32
C THR A 53 -2.23 -5.57 -5.21
N GLN A 54 -2.53 -4.97 -6.36
CA GLN A 54 -3.35 -3.77 -6.46
C GLN A 54 -4.27 -3.83 -7.67
N THR A 55 -5.46 -3.24 -7.55
CA THR A 55 -6.41 -3.11 -8.66
C THR A 55 -5.85 -2.19 -9.75
N LYS A 56 -6.07 -2.55 -11.02
CA LYS A 56 -5.77 -1.65 -12.13
C LYS A 56 -6.77 -0.49 -12.16
N SER A 57 -6.26 0.74 -12.23
CA SER A 57 -7.07 1.94 -12.44
C SER A 57 -6.82 2.49 -13.84
N GLN A 58 -7.90 2.78 -14.56
CA GLN A 58 -7.83 3.39 -15.90
C GLN A 58 -7.43 4.87 -15.80
N ASN A 59 -8.00 5.59 -14.83
CA ASN A 59 -7.73 7.01 -14.62
C ASN A 59 -6.39 7.20 -13.92
N GLN A 60 -5.52 8.03 -14.52
CA GLN A 60 -4.16 8.25 -14.04
C GLN A 60 -4.13 8.81 -12.62
N GLU A 61 -5.01 9.75 -12.30
CA GLU A 61 -5.17 10.33 -10.96
C GLU A 61 -5.59 9.32 -9.89
N SER A 62 -6.34 8.29 -10.29
CA SER A 62 -6.81 7.25 -9.38
C SER A 62 -5.83 6.07 -9.26
N LYS A 63 -4.70 6.07 -9.99
CA LYS A 63 -3.69 4.99 -9.90
C LYS A 63 -2.95 5.00 -8.57
N ALA A 64 -2.63 6.18 -8.04
CA ALA A 64 -1.99 6.33 -6.74
C ALA A 64 -2.89 5.84 -5.60
N PHE A 65 -4.22 6.00 -5.73
CA PHE A 65 -5.18 5.63 -4.70
C PHE A 65 -5.89 4.30 -4.97
N ALA A 66 -5.35 3.45 -5.85
CA ALA A 66 -6.02 2.20 -6.18
C ALA A 66 -5.95 1.22 -4.99
N LYS A 67 -6.97 0.37 -4.87
CA LYS A 67 -7.08 -0.58 -3.75
C LYS A 67 -5.95 -1.60 -3.84
N HIS A 68 -5.22 -1.77 -2.74
CA HIS A 68 -4.20 -2.82 -2.59
C HIS A 68 -4.66 -3.89 -1.60
N MET A 69 -4.05 -5.06 -1.69
CA MET A 69 -4.21 -6.15 -0.72
C MET A 69 -2.84 -6.71 -0.38
N LEU A 70 -2.65 -7.05 0.90
CA LEU A 70 -1.40 -7.53 1.49
C LEU A 70 -1.66 -8.80 2.29
N ARG A 71 -0.68 -9.71 2.32
CA ARG A 71 -0.67 -10.89 3.17
C ARG A 71 0.75 -11.20 3.62
#